data_AF-A0A8C4RJS2-F1
#
_entry.id   AF-A0A8C4RJS2-F1
#
_cell.length_a   1.000
_cell.length_b   1.000
_cell.length_c   1.000
_cell.angle_alpha   90.00
_cell.angle_beta   90.00
_cell.angle_gamma   90.00
#
_symmetry.space_group_name_H-M   'P 1'
#
loop_
_entity.id
_entity.type
_entity.pdbx_description
1 polymer ?
#
loop_
_entity_poly.entity_id
_entity_poly.type
_entity_poly.pdbx_seq_one_letter_code
_entity_poly.pdbx_strand_id
1 'polypeptide(L)'
;MDWHVLKICFFPGLKRNTKPINYNDYIMYHGTTKRKAQKIKKQGFKRSKTGMLGPGVYVSRDIRKASRYPTRAKPENRVVLELLVNVGKVKVINKQGHPMQKNWHKHGYDTAWVPPKCGMVKSGLQEDYCVWDPKQNTVLSIMDSNLRNNQVYQMFHGTTKTNADIIMRSGFKRSHTGMLGPGVYISRDIRKASRYPIYSRKKEKVVLELEVNVGRVKKIDRINHPMQFTWHTHGYDTAWVPPFCGMVPSGLEEDCVWDPKRIRVIRKRRPLY
;
A
#
# COMPACT_ATOMS: atom_id res chain seq x y z
N MET A 1 28.30 21.53 -14.62
CA MET A 1 28.58 20.28 -15.34
C MET A 1 28.25 19.11 -14.45
N ASP A 2 27.81 18.03 -15.09
CA ASP A 2 27.55 16.68 -14.60
C ASP A 2 26.27 16.37 -13.80
N TRP A 3 25.25 15.99 -14.56
CA TRP A 3 24.05 15.30 -14.14
C TRP A 3 24.36 13.84 -13.81
N HIS A 4 24.72 13.57 -12.56
CA HIS A 4 24.67 12.21 -12.05
C HIS A 4 23.21 11.82 -11.83
N VAL A 5 22.68 11.14 -12.86
CA VAL A 5 21.55 10.23 -12.83
C VAL A 5 21.50 9.56 -11.46
N LEU A 6 20.48 9.90 -10.66
CA LEU A 6 20.16 9.22 -9.42
C LEU A 6 20.01 7.73 -9.73
N LYS A 7 21.07 6.95 -9.49
CA LYS A 7 21.01 5.51 -9.30
C LYS A 7 20.13 5.28 -8.08
N ILE A 8 18.83 5.19 -8.35
CA ILE A 8 17.84 4.63 -7.45
C ILE A 8 18.36 3.23 -7.13
N CYS A 9 18.88 3.04 -5.93
CA CYS A 9 19.31 1.73 -5.46
C CYS A 9 18.13 0.77 -5.62
N PHE A 10 18.28 -0.13 -6.60
CA PHE A 10 17.46 -1.30 -6.82
C PHE A 10 17.61 -2.17 -5.57
N PHE A 11 16.62 -2.15 -4.69
CA PHE A 11 16.51 -3.17 -3.64
C PHE A 11 15.45 -4.19 -4.08
N PRO A 12 15.70 -5.49 -3.83
CA PRO A 12 14.97 -6.55 -4.49
C PRO A 12 13.50 -6.40 -4.17
N GLY A 13 12.70 -6.20 -5.21
CA GLY A 13 11.26 -6.25 -5.09
C GLY A 13 10.89 -7.52 -4.31
N LEU A 14 9.89 -7.41 -3.43
CA LEU A 14 9.06 -8.55 -3.05
C LEU A 14 8.97 -9.45 -4.28
N LYS A 15 9.53 -10.67 -4.22
CA LYS A 15 9.57 -11.59 -5.36
C LYS A 15 8.12 -11.94 -5.70
N ARG A 16 7.49 -11.09 -6.52
CA ARG A 16 6.05 -11.03 -6.79
C ARG A 16 5.55 -12.23 -7.61
N ASN A 17 6.46 -13.13 -8.01
CA ASN A 17 6.22 -14.24 -8.93
C ASN A 17 6.85 -15.57 -8.48
N THR A 18 7.33 -15.67 -7.23
CA THR A 18 7.90 -16.94 -6.73
C THR A 18 6.87 -17.74 -5.95
N LYS A 19 6.94 -19.07 -6.15
CA LYS A 19 6.17 -20.04 -5.37
C LYS A 19 6.27 -19.71 -3.87
N PRO A 20 5.13 -19.62 -3.16
CA PRO A 20 5.11 -19.45 -1.71
C PRO A 20 5.83 -20.60 -1.03
N ILE A 21 6.59 -20.28 0.00
CA ILE A 21 7.18 -21.25 0.92
C ILE A 21 6.06 -21.65 1.89
N ASN A 22 5.90 -22.95 2.10
CA ASN A 22 4.90 -23.47 3.04
C ASN A 22 5.16 -22.91 4.45
N TYR A 23 4.07 -22.67 5.19
CA TYR A 23 4.06 -22.20 6.57
C TYR A 23 4.69 -20.82 6.81
N ASN A 24 5.05 -20.10 5.75
CA ASN A 24 5.63 -18.77 5.86
C ASN A 24 4.56 -17.66 5.92
N ASP A 25 4.90 -16.54 6.53
CA ASP A 25 4.05 -15.35 6.55
C ASP A 25 4.37 -14.40 5.40
N TYR A 26 3.35 -13.78 4.83
CA TYR A 26 3.48 -12.80 3.77
C TYR A 26 2.57 -11.59 3.99
N ILE A 27 3.08 -10.40 3.62
CA ILE A 27 2.22 -9.24 3.43
C ILE A 27 1.44 -9.42 2.13
N MET A 28 0.11 -9.46 2.25
CA MET A 28 -0.82 -9.58 1.13
C MET A 28 -1.96 -8.57 1.26
N TYR A 29 -2.78 -8.49 0.22
CA TYR A 29 -3.74 -7.42 0.06
C TYR A 29 -5.10 -7.93 -0.38
N HIS A 30 -6.16 -7.33 0.16
CA HIS A 30 -7.55 -7.65 -0.15
C HIS A 30 -8.34 -6.38 -0.47
N GLY A 31 -8.78 -6.23 -1.72
CA GLY A 31 -9.65 -5.14 -2.13
C GLY A 31 -11.08 -5.37 -1.66
N THR A 32 -11.66 -4.37 -0.99
CA THR A 32 -13.04 -4.44 -0.50
C THR A 32 -13.67 -3.04 -0.46
N THR A 33 -14.90 -2.93 0.00
CA THR A 33 -15.53 -1.61 0.21
C THR A 33 -15.28 -1.09 1.61
N LYS A 34 -15.32 0.24 1.82
CA LYS A 34 -15.18 0.88 3.15
C LYS A 34 -16.02 0.20 4.23
N ARG A 35 -17.32 0.01 3.95
CA ARG A 35 -18.26 -0.67 4.86
C ARG A 35 -17.81 -2.10 5.20
N LYS A 36 -17.37 -2.87 4.21
CA LYS A 36 -16.90 -4.25 4.42
C LYS A 36 -15.57 -4.29 5.16
N ALA A 37 -14.64 -3.37 4.88
CA ALA A 37 -13.38 -3.25 5.59
C ALA A 37 -13.58 -3.02 7.09
N GLN A 38 -14.47 -2.10 7.46
CA GLN A 38 -14.81 -1.86 8.88
C GLN A 38 -15.44 -3.10 9.54
N LYS A 39 -16.32 -3.79 8.82
CA LYS A 39 -16.90 -5.04 9.31
C LYS A 39 -15.85 -6.14 9.51
N ILE A 40 -14.92 -6.31 8.56
CA ILE A 40 -13.82 -7.27 8.65
C ILE A 40 -12.88 -6.92 9.81
N LYS A 41 -12.57 -5.63 10.01
CA LYS A 41 -11.75 -5.18 11.13
C LYS A 41 -12.38 -5.53 12.49
N LYS A 42 -13.71 -5.40 12.62
CA LYS A 42 -14.44 -5.70 13.87
C LYS A 42 -14.71 -7.19 14.09
N GLN A 43 -14.97 -7.94 13.02
CA GLN A 43 -15.54 -9.30 13.12
C GLN A 43 -14.66 -10.39 12.50
N GLY A 44 -13.50 -10.03 11.93
CA GLY A 44 -12.68 -10.92 11.12
C GLY A 44 -13.23 -11.16 9.72
N PHE A 45 -12.46 -11.89 8.91
CA PHE A 45 -12.89 -12.32 7.59
C PHE A 45 -13.98 -13.40 7.68
N LYS A 46 -14.84 -13.44 6.65
CA LYS A 46 -15.70 -14.58 6.35
C LYS A 46 -15.30 -15.13 4.99
N ARG A 47 -15.16 -16.46 4.90
CA ARG A 47 -14.88 -17.12 3.62
C ARG A 47 -15.97 -16.78 2.59
N SER A 48 -15.56 -16.56 1.35
CA SER A 48 -16.47 -16.70 0.22
C SER A 48 -16.91 -18.16 0.10
N LYS A 49 -18.16 -18.40 -0.32
CA LYS A 49 -18.67 -19.74 -0.64
C LYS A 49 -18.21 -20.22 -2.02
N THR A 50 -17.84 -19.30 -2.90
CA THR A 50 -17.51 -19.56 -4.31
C THR A 50 -16.29 -18.74 -4.76
N GLY A 51 -15.80 -19.03 -5.97
CA GLY A 51 -14.70 -18.31 -6.59
C GLY A 51 -13.85 -19.23 -7.46
N MET A 52 -12.83 -18.69 -8.15
CA MET A 52 -11.98 -19.42 -9.09
C MET A 52 -11.28 -20.64 -8.47
N LEU A 53 -10.94 -20.57 -7.18
CA LEU A 53 -10.27 -21.61 -6.41
C LEU A 53 -11.22 -22.26 -5.38
N GLY A 54 -12.52 -22.06 -5.51
CA GLY A 54 -13.52 -22.52 -4.55
C GLY A 54 -13.66 -21.58 -3.35
N PRO A 55 -14.22 -22.06 -2.23
CA PRO A 55 -14.42 -21.27 -1.02
C PRO A 55 -13.11 -20.85 -0.36
N GLY A 56 -13.10 -19.66 0.24
CA GLY A 56 -11.95 -19.12 0.97
C GLY A 56 -11.89 -17.59 0.97
N VAL A 57 -10.80 -17.04 1.52
CA VAL A 57 -10.46 -15.61 1.50
C VAL A 57 -9.46 -15.36 0.37
N TYR A 58 -9.85 -14.50 -0.57
CA TYR A 58 -9.02 -14.17 -1.72
C TYR A 58 -8.13 -12.97 -1.43
N VAL A 59 -6.82 -13.19 -1.52
CA VAL A 59 -5.79 -12.18 -1.26
C VAL A 59 -4.73 -12.23 -2.36
N SER A 60 -3.96 -11.16 -2.51
CA SER A 60 -2.89 -11.08 -3.50
C SER A 60 -1.65 -10.40 -2.94
N ARG A 61 -0.47 -10.82 -3.37
CA ARG A 61 0.78 -10.08 -3.16
C ARG A 61 0.88 -8.86 -4.08
N ASP A 62 0.04 -8.76 -5.12
CA ASP A 62 -0.08 -7.57 -5.96
C ASP A 62 -1.30 -6.73 -5.53
N ILE A 63 -1.01 -5.60 -4.91
CA ILE A 63 -2.00 -4.65 -4.44
C ILE A 63 -2.62 -3.82 -5.58
N ARG A 64 -1.99 -3.68 -6.75
CA ARG A 64 -2.68 -3.13 -7.94
C ARG A 64 -3.82 -4.02 -8.36
N LYS A 65 -3.63 -5.33 -8.24
CA LYS A 65 -4.69 -6.29 -8.49
C LYS A 65 -5.75 -6.15 -7.40
N ALA A 66 -5.36 -6.19 -6.13
CA ALA A 66 -6.30 -6.08 -5.02
C ALA A 66 -7.16 -4.80 -5.10
N SER A 67 -6.57 -3.64 -5.38
CA SER A 67 -7.27 -2.33 -5.43
C SER A 67 -8.34 -2.21 -6.52
N ARG A 68 -8.31 -3.08 -7.54
CA ARG A 68 -9.37 -3.16 -8.57
C ARG A 68 -10.65 -3.79 -8.05
N TYR A 69 -10.61 -4.45 -6.89
CA TYR A 69 -11.75 -5.11 -6.29
C TYR A 69 -12.40 -4.27 -5.18
N PRO A 70 -13.73 -4.37 -5.03
CA PRO A 70 -14.64 -5.10 -5.92
C PRO A 70 -14.90 -4.29 -7.21
N THR A 71 -14.87 -4.97 -8.36
CA THR A 71 -14.92 -4.34 -9.70
C THR A 71 -16.19 -3.53 -9.96
N ARG A 72 -17.30 -3.90 -9.31
CA ARG A 72 -18.61 -3.21 -9.41
C ARG A 72 -18.77 -2.04 -8.44
N ALA A 73 -17.88 -1.86 -7.45
CA ALA A 73 -17.96 -0.70 -6.56
C ALA A 73 -17.35 0.53 -7.24
N LYS A 74 -17.92 1.72 -7.00
CA LYS A 74 -17.30 2.97 -7.43
C LYS A 74 -15.92 3.15 -6.78
N PRO A 75 -14.89 3.66 -7.48
CA PRO A 75 -13.53 3.79 -6.95
C PRO A 75 -13.45 4.49 -5.58
N GLU A 76 -14.27 5.51 -5.33
CA GLU A 76 -14.35 6.28 -4.08
C GLU A 76 -14.82 5.46 -2.86
N ASN A 77 -15.42 4.30 -3.10
CA ASN A 77 -15.91 3.37 -2.09
C ASN A 77 -14.99 2.17 -1.88
N ARG A 78 -13.95 2.00 -2.71
CA ARG A 78 -12.97 0.94 -2.57
C ARG A 78 -11.90 1.31 -1.55
N VAL A 79 -11.40 0.31 -0.86
CA VAL A 79 -10.23 0.36 0.01
C VAL A 79 -9.49 -0.96 -0.12
N VAL A 80 -8.21 -0.97 0.26
CA VAL A 80 -7.43 -2.19 0.32
C VAL A 80 -7.10 -2.49 1.76
N LEU A 81 -7.41 -3.71 2.20
CA LEU A 81 -6.88 -4.23 3.45
C LEU A 81 -5.48 -4.76 3.19
N GLU A 82 -4.54 -4.35 4.02
CA GLU A 82 -3.23 -4.99 4.08
C GLU A 82 -3.22 -6.00 5.22
N LEU A 83 -2.71 -7.18 4.91
CA LEU A 83 -2.84 -8.38 5.73
C LEU A 83 -1.48 -9.01 5.97
N LEU A 84 -1.24 -9.47 7.20
CA LEU A 84 -0.26 -10.51 7.47
C LEU A 84 -0.95 -11.86 7.28
N VAL A 85 -0.51 -12.64 6.29
CA VAL A 85 -1.14 -13.90 5.90
C VAL A 85 -0.19 -15.06 6.13
N ASN A 86 -0.57 -15.99 7.01
CA ASN A 86 0.10 -17.28 7.14
C ASN A 86 -0.45 -18.23 6.07
N VAL A 87 0.40 -18.69 5.13
CA VAL A 87 -0.11 -19.49 4.00
C VAL A 87 -0.28 -20.98 4.31
N GLY A 88 0.22 -21.47 5.45
CA GLY A 88 0.21 -22.89 5.78
C GLY A 88 0.76 -23.78 4.66
N LYS A 89 0.19 -24.96 4.47
CA LYS A 89 0.52 -25.85 3.35
C LYS A 89 -0.11 -25.34 2.05
N VAL A 90 0.73 -25.03 1.06
CA VAL A 90 0.28 -24.41 -0.20
C VAL A 90 0.11 -25.43 -1.32
N LYS A 91 -1.05 -25.43 -1.99
CA LYS A 91 -1.29 -26.17 -3.22
C LYS A 91 -1.14 -25.25 -4.44
N VAL A 92 -0.28 -25.64 -5.37
CA VAL A 92 -0.20 -24.97 -6.69
C VAL A 92 -1.36 -25.44 -7.57
N ILE A 93 -2.09 -24.48 -8.13
CA ILE A 93 -3.17 -24.70 -9.10
C ILE A 93 -2.75 -24.05 -10.43
N ASN A 94 -2.14 -24.84 -11.31
CA ASN A 94 -1.39 -24.37 -12.48
C ASN A 94 -2.11 -24.53 -13.83
N LYS A 95 -3.40 -24.87 -13.84
CA LYS A 95 -4.20 -24.93 -15.06
C LYS A 95 -5.68 -24.87 -14.75
N GLN A 96 -6.46 -24.39 -15.71
CA GLN A 96 -7.93 -24.48 -15.64
C GLN A 96 -8.34 -25.96 -15.66
N GLY A 97 -9.31 -26.33 -14.84
CA GLY A 97 -9.73 -27.72 -14.68
C GLY A 97 -8.74 -28.58 -13.88
N HIS A 98 -7.82 -27.97 -13.12
CA HIS A 98 -6.93 -28.72 -12.23
C HIS A 98 -7.76 -29.61 -11.28
N PRO A 99 -7.39 -30.89 -11.04
CA PRO A 99 -8.20 -31.82 -10.24
C PRO A 99 -8.56 -31.29 -8.84
N MET A 100 -7.66 -30.48 -8.29
CA MET A 100 -7.82 -29.83 -6.99
C MET A 100 -8.25 -28.36 -7.02
N GLN A 101 -8.71 -27.83 -8.16
CA GLN A 101 -8.97 -26.39 -8.33
C GLN A 101 -9.95 -25.84 -7.28
N LYS A 102 -10.95 -26.62 -6.86
CA LYS A 102 -12.00 -26.18 -5.92
C LYS A 102 -12.03 -26.94 -4.59
N ASN A 103 -11.28 -28.03 -4.45
CA ASN A 103 -11.38 -28.96 -3.31
C ASN A 103 -10.03 -29.21 -2.61
N TRP A 104 -9.00 -28.42 -2.90
CA TRP A 104 -7.67 -28.52 -2.28
C TRP A 104 -7.70 -28.54 -0.75
N HIS A 105 -8.62 -27.79 -0.13
CA HIS A 105 -8.81 -27.75 1.33
C HIS A 105 -9.24 -29.10 1.92
N LYS A 106 -9.97 -29.92 1.15
CA LYS A 106 -10.36 -31.28 1.57
C LYS A 106 -9.17 -32.26 1.61
N HIS A 107 -8.04 -31.86 1.03
CA HIS A 107 -6.84 -32.67 0.93
C HIS A 107 -5.72 -32.15 1.86
N GLY A 108 -6.10 -31.40 2.91
CA GLY A 108 -5.18 -30.91 3.95
C GLY A 108 -4.26 -29.77 3.50
N TYR A 109 -4.67 -28.96 2.53
CA TYR A 109 -3.98 -27.72 2.15
C TYR A 109 -4.69 -26.51 2.73
N ASP A 110 -3.92 -25.52 3.18
CA ASP A 110 -4.44 -24.30 3.80
C ASP A 110 -4.61 -23.15 2.80
N THR A 111 -3.80 -23.14 1.74
CA THR A 111 -3.87 -22.13 0.68
C THR A 111 -3.76 -22.76 -0.70
N ALA A 112 -4.66 -22.38 -1.62
CA ALA A 112 -4.42 -22.56 -3.06
C ALA A 112 -3.75 -21.33 -3.66
N TRP A 113 -2.71 -21.55 -4.46
CA TRP A 113 -1.97 -20.51 -5.16
C TRP A 113 -1.94 -20.75 -6.66
N VAL A 114 -2.23 -19.71 -7.44
CA VAL A 114 -2.14 -19.72 -8.89
C VAL A 114 -0.82 -19.08 -9.33
N PRO A 115 0.07 -19.80 -10.02
CA PRO A 115 1.29 -19.22 -10.58
C PRO A 115 0.96 -18.28 -11.75
N PRO A 116 1.81 -17.27 -12.02
CA PRO A 116 1.65 -16.44 -13.20
C PRO A 116 1.79 -17.28 -14.48
N LYS A 117 1.14 -16.81 -15.54
CA LYS A 117 1.20 -17.32 -16.92
C LYS A 117 0.81 -18.79 -17.09
N CYS A 118 -0.02 -19.34 -16.20
CA CYS A 118 -0.43 -20.75 -16.24
C CYS A 118 -1.80 -21.01 -16.92
N GLY A 119 -2.33 -20.03 -17.65
CA GLY A 119 -3.61 -20.18 -18.38
C GLY A 119 -4.88 -20.13 -17.53
N MET A 120 -4.78 -19.92 -16.21
CA MET A 120 -5.94 -19.80 -15.31
C MET A 120 -6.81 -18.56 -15.57
N VAL A 121 -6.23 -17.48 -16.07
CA VAL A 121 -6.95 -16.26 -16.46
C VAL A 121 -6.39 -15.68 -17.75
N LYS A 122 -7.24 -15.04 -18.57
CA LYS A 122 -6.86 -14.44 -19.87
C LYS A 122 -5.67 -13.50 -19.78
N SER A 123 -5.55 -12.74 -18.68
CA SER A 123 -4.44 -11.79 -18.53
C SER A 123 -3.08 -12.44 -18.26
N GLY A 124 -3.03 -13.72 -17.86
CA GLY A 124 -1.80 -14.41 -17.48
C GLY A 124 -1.04 -13.84 -16.26
N LEU A 125 -1.46 -12.71 -15.68
CA LEU A 125 -0.71 -11.97 -14.65
C LEU A 125 -1.28 -12.13 -13.23
N GLN A 126 -2.25 -13.02 -13.01
CA GLN A 126 -2.94 -13.09 -11.74
C GLN A 126 -2.37 -14.18 -10.84
N GLU A 127 -1.62 -13.76 -9.82
CA GLU A 127 -1.48 -14.55 -8.61
C GLU A 127 -2.74 -14.39 -7.75
N ASP A 128 -3.48 -15.49 -7.58
CA ASP A 128 -4.55 -15.59 -6.59
C ASP A 128 -4.13 -16.54 -5.50
N TYR A 129 -4.30 -16.08 -4.26
CA TYR A 129 -4.22 -16.88 -3.06
C TYR A 129 -5.64 -17.02 -2.55
N CYS A 130 -6.09 -18.25 -2.41
CA CYS A 130 -7.34 -18.56 -1.72
C CYS A 130 -6.97 -19.26 -0.42
N VAL A 131 -7.10 -18.55 0.69
CA VAL A 131 -6.78 -19.07 2.03
C VAL A 131 -8.03 -19.66 2.65
N TRP A 132 -7.92 -20.87 3.20
CA TRP A 132 -9.06 -21.62 3.71
C TRP A 132 -9.57 -21.04 5.02
N ASP A 133 -8.73 -20.93 6.06
CA ASP A 133 -9.17 -20.39 7.34
C ASP A 133 -9.05 -18.85 7.36
N PRO A 134 -10.17 -18.11 7.56
CA PRO A 134 -10.13 -16.68 7.77
C PRO A 134 -9.16 -16.21 8.87
N LYS A 135 -8.92 -17.02 9.91
CA LYS A 135 -8.02 -16.68 11.02
C LYS A 135 -6.56 -16.56 10.59
N GLN A 136 -6.17 -17.14 9.46
CA GLN A 136 -4.84 -16.99 8.88
C GLN A 136 -4.60 -15.61 8.25
N ASN A 137 -5.61 -14.73 8.24
CA ASN A 137 -5.55 -13.40 7.60
C ASN A 137 -5.68 -12.30 8.66
N THR A 138 -4.55 -11.82 9.17
CA THR A 138 -4.53 -10.75 10.18
C THR A 138 -4.56 -9.39 9.50
N VAL A 139 -5.57 -8.57 9.79
CA VAL A 139 -5.67 -7.20 9.26
C VAL A 139 -4.65 -6.29 9.94
N LEU A 140 -3.70 -5.76 9.18
CA LEU A 140 -2.72 -4.79 9.68
C LEU A 140 -3.24 -3.35 9.52
N SER A 141 -3.79 -3.03 8.34
CA SER A 141 -4.24 -1.67 8.03
C SER A 141 -5.38 -1.65 6.99
N ILE A 142 -6.14 -0.54 6.98
CA ILE A 142 -7.10 -0.21 5.93
C ILE A 142 -6.51 0.94 5.13
N MET A 143 -6.05 0.66 3.91
CA MET A 143 -5.54 1.66 2.99
C MET A 143 -6.73 2.28 2.24
N ASP A 144 -7.11 3.51 2.59
CA ASP A 144 -8.05 4.26 1.77
C ASP A 144 -7.39 4.55 0.43
N SER A 145 -7.94 3.96 -0.63
CA SER A 145 -7.33 4.10 -1.95
C SER A 145 -7.48 5.51 -2.51
N ASN A 146 -8.22 6.42 -1.85
CA ASN A 146 -8.37 7.81 -2.26
C ASN A 146 -8.18 8.80 -1.10
N LEU A 147 -7.48 9.90 -1.38
CA LEU A 147 -7.54 11.11 -0.56
C LEU A 147 -8.72 11.97 -0.99
N ARG A 148 -9.53 12.37 -0.01
CA ARG A 148 -10.73 13.19 -0.22
C ARG A 148 -10.43 14.64 0.13
N ASN A 149 -11.01 15.55 -0.64
CA ASN A 149 -10.86 16.98 -0.41
C ASN A 149 -11.39 17.37 0.98
N ASN A 150 -10.74 18.36 1.58
CA ASN A 150 -11.17 19.02 2.82
C ASN A 150 -11.38 18.04 3.97
N GLN A 151 -10.49 17.06 4.08
CA GLN A 151 -10.47 16.11 5.18
C GLN A 151 -9.18 16.22 5.98
N VAL A 152 -9.22 15.72 7.19
CA VAL A 152 -8.07 15.61 8.07
C VAL A 152 -7.68 14.15 8.19
N TYR A 153 -6.40 13.84 7.96
CA TYR A 153 -5.87 12.48 8.03
C TYR A 153 -4.71 12.39 9.01
N GLN A 154 -4.62 11.25 9.69
CA GLN A 154 -3.39 10.86 10.38
C GLN A 154 -2.36 10.41 9.35
N MET A 155 -1.17 11.00 9.39
CA MET A 155 -0.07 10.69 8.47
C MET A 155 1.27 10.64 9.20
N PHE A 156 2.33 10.35 8.46
CA PHE A 156 3.66 10.07 8.99
C PHE A 156 4.74 10.71 8.13
N HIS A 157 5.76 11.27 8.80
CA HIS A 157 6.97 11.78 8.18
C HIS A 157 8.20 11.17 8.84
N GLY A 158 9.01 10.46 8.06
CA GLY A 158 10.28 9.90 8.54
C GLY A 158 11.40 10.90 8.42
N THR A 159 12.14 11.12 9.50
CA THR A 159 13.25 12.08 9.52
C THR A 159 14.29 11.67 10.57
N THR A 160 15.36 12.45 10.71
CA THR A 160 16.34 12.23 11.78
C THR A 160 15.83 12.78 13.11
N LYS A 161 16.33 12.27 14.23
CA LYS A 161 16.01 12.80 15.58
C LYS A 161 16.23 14.32 15.65
N THR A 162 17.36 14.81 15.15
CA THR A 162 17.72 16.24 15.10
C THR A 162 16.70 17.05 14.29
N ASN A 163 16.35 16.59 13.08
CA ASN A 163 15.36 17.30 12.26
C ASN A 163 13.97 17.27 12.89
N ALA A 164 13.59 16.18 13.55
CA ALA A 164 12.34 16.10 14.28
C ALA A 164 12.26 17.15 15.41
N ASP A 165 13.34 17.39 16.13
CA ASP A 165 13.40 18.45 17.16
C ASP A 165 13.21 19.85 16.54
N ILE A 166 13.86 20.11 15.40
CA ILE A 166 13.71 21.37 14.67
C ILE A 166 12.25 21.55 14.18
N ILE A 167 11.68 20.52 13.57
CA ILE A 167 10.30 20.56 13.06
C ILE A 167 9.30 20.77 14.20
N MET A 168 9.50 20.13 15.36
CA MET A 168 8.62 20.31 16.51
C MET A 168 8.69 21.72 17.10
N ARG A 169 9.86 22.38 17.04
CA ARG A 169 10.05 23.74 17.57
C ARG A 169 9.59 24.83 16.59
N SER A 170 9.85 24.64 15.30
CA SER A 170 9.72 25.70 14.29
C SER A 170 8.73 25.39 13.18
N GLY A 171 8.06 24.24 13.24
CA GLY A 171 7.19 23.75 12.18
C GLY A 171 7.96 23.16 10.99
N PHE A 172 7.21 22.60 10.05
CA PHE A 172 7.78 22.11 8.80
C PHE A 172 8.23 23.25 7.90
N LYS A 173 9.33 23.03 7.18
CA LYS A 173 9.71 23.82 6.00
C LYS A 173 9.51 22.95 4.78
N ARG A 174 8.96 23.52 3.70
CA ARG A 174 8.86 22.82 2.42
C ARG A 174 10.24 22.54 1.85
N SER A 175 10.38 21.43 1.14
CA SER A 175 11.47 21.29 0.18
C SER A 175 11.26 22.21 -1.02
N HIS A 176 12.33 22.58 -1.70
CA HIS A 176 12.28 23.31 -2.98
C HIS A 176 12.02 22.37 -4.17
N THR A 177 12.32 21.09 -4.02
CA THR A 177 12.26 20.08 -5.10
C THR A 177 11.66 18.77 -4.58
N GLY A 178 11.36 17.86 -5.52
CA GLY A 178 10.84 16.54 -5.27
C GLY A 178 10.04 16.02 -6.46
N MET A 179 9.57 14.77 -6.42
CA MET A 179 8.83 14.15 -7.54
C MET A 179 7.47 14.79 -7.84
N LEU A 180 6.98 15.66 -6.96
CA LEU A 180 5.75 16.44 -7.05
C LEU A 180 6.04 17.95 -6.92
N GLY A 181 7.30 18.38 -7.03
CA GLY A 181 7.69 19.76 -6.84
C GLY A 181 7.88 20.15 -5.36
N PRO A 182 7.80 21.45 -5.03
CA PRO A 182 8.05 21.93 -3.69
C PRO A 182 6.90 21.55 -2.74
N GLY A 183 7.24 21.17 -1.51
CA GLY A 183 6.23 20.88 -0.48
C GLY A 183 6.78 20.05 0.69
N VAL A 184 5.88 19.58 1.54
CA VAL A 184 6.21 18.66 2.65
C VAL A 184 5.73 17.26 2.27
N TYR A 185 6.69 16.33 2.16
CA TYR A 185 6.44 14.94 1.79
C TYR A 185 6.10 14.08 2.99
N ILE A 186 4.95 13.40 2.91
CA ILE A 186 4.38 12.61 3.99
C ILE A 186 3.71 11.35 3.43
N SER A 187 3.41 10.40 4.31
CA SER A 187 2.71 9.17 3.94
C SER A 187 1.71 8.75 4.99
N ARG A 188 0.62 8.11 4.57
CA ARG A 188 -0.33 7.42 5.43
C ARG A 188 0.20 6.07 5.94
N ASP A 189 1.31 5.58 5.40
CA ASP A 189 1.98 4.35 5.85
C ASP A 189 3.20 4.66 6.73
N ILE A 190 3.08 4.36 8.02
CA ILE A 190 4.16 4.50 8.98
C ILE A 190 5.40 3.68 8.63
N ARG A 191 5.27 2.49 8.03
CA ARG A 191 6.43 1.68 7.61
C ARG A 191 7.11 2.31 6.40
N LYS A 192 6.36 2.93 5.48
CA LYS A 192 6.95 3.76 4.42
C LYS A 192 7.76 4.89 5.04
N ALA A 193 7.13 5.68 5.92
CA ALA A 193 7.79 6.80 6.58
C ALA A 193 9.05 6.35 7.36
N SER A 194 8.98 5.22 8.06
CA SER A 194 10.09 4.65 8.86
C SER A 194 11.36 4.37 8.07
N ARG A 195 11.28 4.26 6.74
CA ARG A 195 12.44 4.05 5.87
C ARG A 195 13.27 5.33 5.67
N TYR A 196 12.68 6.50 5.89
CA TYR A 196 13.30 7.79 5.63
C TYR A 196 13.99 8.37 6.89
N PRO A 197 15.11 9.08 6.72
CA PRO A 197 15.86 9.23 5.46
C PRO A 197 16.55 7.93 5.06
N ILE A 198 16.63 7.62 3.76
CA ILE A 198 17.06 6.29 3.27
C ILE A 198 18.46 5.92 3.77
N TYR A 199 19.41 6.86 3.68
CA TYR A 199 20.83 6.64 3.97
C TYR A 199 21.24 6.90 5.43
N SER A 200 20.32 7.30 6.31
CA SER A 200 20.62 7.50 7.74
C SER A 200 20.69 6.17 8.49
N ARG A 201 21.47 6.12 9.59
CA ARG A 201 21.54 4.93 10.45
C ARG A 201 20.19 4.71 11.14
N LYS A 202 19.76 3.45 11.33
CA LYS A 202 18.48 3.13 12.00
C LYS A 202 18.31 3.84 13.35
N LYS A 203 19.38 3.95 14.15
CA LYS A 203 19.39 4.62 15.47
C LYS A 203 19.12 6.12 15.42
N GLU A 204 19.31 6.76 14.27
CA GLU A 204 19.10 8.20 14.05
C GLU A 204 17.69 8.50 13.53
N LYS A 205 16.97 7.50 13.03
CA LYS A 205 15.64 7.67 12.44
C LYS A 205 14.57 7.79 13.53
N VAL A 206 13.58 8.63 13.24
CA VAL A 206 12.34 8.76 14.01
C VAL A 206 11.20 9.04 13.04
N VAL A 207 9.97 8.70 13.43
CA VAL A 207 8.78 9.05 12.65
C VAL A 207 7.98 10.08 13.42
N LEU A 208 7.60 11.16 12.76
CA LEU A 208 6.60 12.10 13.28
C LEU A 208 5.21 11.58 12.89
N GLU A 209 4.33 11.42 13.87
CA GLU A 209 2.90 11.24 13.65
C GLU A 209 2.25 12.61 13.52
N LEU A 210 1.43 12.77 12.48
CA LEU A 210 0.90 14.05 12.02
C LEU A 210 -0.61 13.99 11.93
N GLU A 211 -1.26 15.13 12.18
CA GLU A 211 -2.61 15.41 11.73
C GLU A 211 -2.53 16.42 10.58
N VAL A 212 -3.11 16.07 9.43
CA VAL A 212 -2.88 16.79 8.18
C VAL A 212 -4.22 17.16 7.54
N ASN A 213 -4.47 18.46 7.40
CA ASN A 213 -5.59 18.99 6.63
C ASN A 213 -5.22 19.06 5.14
N VAL A 214 -5.73 18.13 4.34
CA VAL A 214 -5.27 17.97 2.95
C VAL A 214 -5.86 18.99 1.99
N GLY A 215 -6.86 19.78 2.41
CA GLY A 215 -7.53 20.78 1.56
C GLY A 215 -7.97 20.20 0.22
N ARG A 216 -7.80 20.95 -0.86
CA ARG A 216 -8.07 20.48 -2.23
C ARG A 216 -6.95 19.54 -2.69
N VAL A 217 -7.29 18.29 -3.00
CA VAL A 217 -6.33 17.25 -3.37
C VAL A 217 -6.28 17.08 -4.89
N LYS A 218 -5.06 17.09 -5.46
CA LYS A 218 -4.83 16.69 -6.85
C LYS A 218 -4.21 15.29 -6.89
N LYS A 219 -4.91 14.34 -7.51
CA LYS A 219 -4.35 13.03 -7.84
C LYS A 219 -3.31 13.19 -8.98
N ILE A 220 -2.11 12.68 -8.76
CA ILE A 220 -0.99 12.63 -9.71
C ILE A 220 -0.62 11.15 -9.93
N ASP A 221 -1.19 10.52 -10.95
CA ASP A 221 -1.17 9.06 -11.11
C ASP A 221 -0.28 8.53 -12.23
N ARG A 222 0.57 9.36 -12.82
CA ARG A 222 1.54 8.96 -13.83
C ARG A 222 2.71 9.92 -13.91
N ILE A 223 3.84 9.41 -14.37
CA ILE A 223 5.01 10.24 -14.71
C ILE A 223 4.59 11.17 -15.85
N ASN A 224 5.08 12.41 -15.81
CA ASN A 224 4.71 13.48 -16.76
C ASN A 224 3.21 13.82 -16.71
N HIS A 225 2.59 13.71 -15.54
CA HIS A 225 1.25 14.25 -15.35
C HIS A 225 1.29 15.78 -15.57
N PRO A 226 0.35 16.40 -16.30
CA PRO A 226 0.41 17.82 -16.68
C PRO A 226 0.60 18.79 -15.50
N MET A 227 0.11 18.39 -14.33
CA MET A 227 0.19 19.16 -13.08
C MET A 227 1.18 18.59 -12.06
N GLN A 228 2.10 17.71 -12.45
CA GLN A 228 3.01 17.01 -11.54
C GLN A 228 3.80 17.99 -10.65
N PHE A 229 4.21 19.13 -11.20
CA PHE A 229 5.00 20.14 -10.49
C PHE A 229 4.25 21.47 -10.26
N THR A 230 3.05 21.62 -10.83
CA THR A 230 2.31 22.90 -10.87
C THR A 230 0.94 22.82 -10.20
N TRP A 231 0.57 21.70 -9.59
CA TRP A 231 -0.73 21.52 -8.93
C TRP A 231 -1.07 22.65 -7.92
N HIS A 232 -0.09 23.16 -7.19
CA HIS A 232 -0.29 24.24 -6.21
C HIS A 232 -0.67 25.57 -6.86
N THR A 233 -0.13 25.90 -8.04
CA THR A 233 -0.50 27.13 -8.77
C THR A 233 -1.93 27.08 -9.33
N HIS A 234 -2.51 25.88 -9.40
CA HIS A 234 -3.88 25.66 -9.84
C HIS A 234 -4.86 25.57 -8.64
N GLY A 235 -4.43 26.01 -7.45
CA GLY A 235 -5.28 26.10 -6.26
C GLY A 235 -5.51 24.78 -5.53
N TYR A 236 -4.64 23.78 -5.72
CA TYR A 236 -4.64 22.55 -4.92
C TYR A 236 -3.68 22.68 -3.73
N ASP A 237 -4.08 22.14 -2.58
CA ASP A 237 -3.32 22.22 -1.33
C ASP A 237 -2.40 21.01 -1.12
N THR A 238 -2.78 19.86 -1.70
CA THR A 238 -2.02 18.61 -1.62
C THR A 238 -1.99 17.92 -2.98
N ALA A 239 -0.81 17.52 -3.45
CA ALA A 239 -0.68 16.51 -4.49
C ALA A 239 -0.60 15.11 -3.87
N TRP A 240 -1.33 14.16 -4.44
CA TRP A 240 -1.38 12.79 -3.97
C TRP A 240 -1.02 11.81 -5.09
N VAL A 241 -0.01 10.99 -4.83
CA VAL A 241 0.36 9.83 -5.64
C VAL A 241 -0.38 8.61 -5.10
N PRO A 242 -1.35 8.06 -5.84
CA PRO A 242 -2.00 6.83 -5.45
C PRO A 242 -1.02 5.67 -5.40
N PRO A 243 -1.29 4.67 -4.54
CA PRO A 243 -0.44 3.50 -4.47
C PRO A 243 -0.45 2.77 -5.83
N PHE A 244 0.73 2.36 -6.27
CA PHE A 244 1.02 1.50 -7.41
C PHE A 244 0.63 2.03 -8.78
N CYS A 245 0.60 3.34 -8.97
CA CYS A 245 0.40 3.96 -10.28
C CYS A 245 1.69 4.11 -11.11
N GLY A 246 2.80 3.52 -10.66
CA GLY A 246 4.08 3.56 -11.36
C GLY A 246 4.93 4.81 -11.10
N MET A 247 4.45 5.75 -10.29
CA MET A 247 5.16 6.98 -9.92
C MET A 247 6.33 6.76 -8.94
N VAL A 248 6.21 5.76 -8.06
CA VAL A 248 7.21 5.45 -7.03
C VAL A 248 7.65 3.98 -7.14
N PRO A 249 8.96 3.67 -7.06
CA PRO A 249 9.45 2.29 -7.18
C PRO A 249 8.87 1.33 -6.13
N SER A 250 8.63 1.83 -4.91
CA SER A 250 7.99 1.05 -3.84
C SER A 250 6.53 0.68 -4.18
N GLY A 251 5.89 1.46 -5.06
CA GLY A 251 4.46 1.41 -5.31
C GLY A 251 3.62 1.93 -4.15
N LEU A 252 4.21 2.45 -3.08
CA LEU A 252 3.47 2.99 -1.94
C LEU A 252 3.09 4.46 -2.19
N GLU A 253 1.90 4.83 -1.76
CA GLU A 253 1.35 6.18 -1.89
C GLU A 253 2.26 7.28 -1.31
N GLU A 254 2.15 8.49 -1.83
CA GLU A 254 2.91 9.65 -1.36
C GLU A 254 2.09 10.93 -1.46
N ASP A 255 2.14 11.74 -0.42
CA ASP A 255 1.45 13.02 -0.37
C ASP A 255 2.49 14.15 -0.29
N CYS A 256 2.25 15.23 -1.03
CA CYS A 256 3.05 16.45 -0.98
C CYS A 256 2.11 17.62 -0.67
N VAL A 257 2.26 18.19 0.53
CA VAL A 257 1.44 19.29 1.03
C VAL A 257 2.13 20.62 0.76
N TRP A 258 1.40 21.58 0.20
CA TRP A 258 1.97 22.87 -0.20
C TRP A 258 2.23 23.80 0.97
N ASP A 259 1.27 23.97 1.88
CA ASP A 259 1.42 24.85 3.03
C ASP A 259 1.73 24.04 4.30
N PRO A 260 2.93 24.17 4.89
CA PRO A 260 3.26 23.53 6.16
C PRO A 260 2.28 23.80 7.30
N LYS A 261 1.57 24.94 7.30
CA LYS A 261 0.57 25.28 8.33
C LYS A 261 -0.61 24.29 8.38
N ARG A 262 -0.80 23.48 7.33
CA ARG A 262 -1.80 22.42 7.27
C ARG A 262 -1.40 21.15 8.02
N ILE A 263 -0.19 21.10 8.57
CA ILE A 263 0.40 19.94 9.22
C ILE A 263 0.62 20.23 10.70
N ARG A 264 -0.04 19.47 11.55
CA ARG A 264 0.14 19.50 12.99
C ARG A 264 0.91 18.27 13.44
N VAL A 265 2.05 18.47 14.11
CA VAL A 265 2.81 17.37 14.71
C VAL A 265 2.11 16.91 15.99
N ILE A 266 1.81 15.61 16.08
CA ILE A 266 1.18 15.01 17.27
C ILE A 266 2.24 14.53 18.25
N ARG A 267 3.19 13.70 17.77
CA ARG A 267 4.26 13.11 18.60
C ARG A 267 5.33 12.44 17.75
N LYS A 268 6.46 12.12 18.40
CA LYS A 268 7.48 11.19 17.87
C LYS A 268 7.05 9.74 18.08
N ARG A 269 7.37 8.88 17.12
CA ARG A 269 7.18 7.43 17.14
C ARG A 269 8.49 6.73 16.81
N ARG A 270 8.67 5.52 17.35
CA ARG A 270 9.74 4.62 16.93
C ARG A 270 9.48 4.17 15.48
N PRO A 271 10.51 4.11 14.62
CA PRO A 271 10.37 3.51 13.30
C PRO A 271 9.92 2.04 13.39
N LEU A 272 9.11 1.62 12.42
CA LEU A 272 8.70 0.23 12.21
C LEU A 272 9.47 -0.33 11.01
N TYR A 273 10.22 -1.40 11.22
CA TYR A 273 11.05 -2.06 10.19
C TYR A 273 10.48 -3.43 9.82
#